data_AF-A0A2V8KYK1-F1
#
_entry.id   AF-A0A2V8KYK1-F1
#
_cell.length_a   1.000
_cell.length_b   1.000
_cell.length_c   1.000
_cell.angle_alpha   90.00
_cell.angle_beta   90.00
_cell.angle_gamma   90.00
#
_symmetry.space_group_name_H-M   'P 1'
#
loop_
_entity.id
_entity.type
_entity.pdbx_description
1 polymer ?
#
loop_
_entity_poly.entity_id
_entity_poly.type
_entity_poly.pdbx_seq_one_letter_code
_entity_poly.pdbx_strand_id
1 'polypeptide(L)'
;VINKCDRPGVDKTERAVLAMLSLAHRAGGWQPPIVKTSATKGEGIEELVETVGRCQEFFRTSSHRIQKKREAARQRLMTLLEERLVNTAVQKVFPNGELNRVVDEIAERRQDPYSVVEQIIKSSTFGRSWNANPGSEGLMKIDHIGIAVKSIAEAAQVYEQALGLTVAGYDQVDEQGVRLAMLKIGESYIELLESIQPDSPIEKFMSRHGEGLHHIAVRVDNIEEALERVKASGARLIDSKPRRGAHNTRTAFIHPSSTHGVLLELVEHGG
;
A
#
# COMPACT_ATOMS: atom_id res chain seq x y z
N VAL A 1 -11.45 -19.37 -20.28
CA VAL A 1 -12.58 -20.11 -20.91
C VAL A 1 -13.65 -19.10 -21.26
N ILE A 2 -14.17 -19.15 -22.48
CA ILE A 2 -15.34 -18.38 -22.91
C ILE A 2 -16.50 -19.37 -23.00
N ASN A 3 -17.47 -19.22 -22.11
CA ASN A 3 -18.67 -20.06 -22.06
C ASN A 3 -19.77 -19.50 -22.97
N LYS A 4 -20.69 -20.35 -23.42
CA LYS A 4 -21.78 -20.04 -24.37
C LYS A 4 -21.24 -19.59 -25.73
N CYS A 5 -20.30 -20.34 -26.29
CA CYS A 5 -19.69 -20.02 -27.58
C CYS A 5 -20.68 -20.03 -28.76
N ASP A 6 -21.87 -20.57 -28.55
CA ASP A 6 -23.00 -20.56 -29.47
C ASP A 6 -23.67 -19.17 -29.62
N ARG A 7 -23.31 -18.18 -28.81
CA ARG A 7 -23.90 -16.83 -28.87
C ARG A 7 -23.16 -15.90 -29.84
N PRO A 8 -23.88 -14.97 -30.51
CA PRO A 8 -23.24 -13.95 -31.33
C PRO A 8 -22.33 -13.06 -30.47
N GLY A 9 -21.14 -12.71 -31.00
CA GLY A 9 -20.16 -11.83 -30.34
C GLY A 9 -19.03 -12.54 -29.59
N VAL A 10 -18.98 -13.87 -29.60
CA VAL A 10 -17.94 -14.67 -28.94
C VAL A 10 -16.54 -14.36 -29.49
N ASP A 11 -16.38 -14.20 -30.81
CA ASP A 11 -15.07 -13.88 -31.42
C ASP A 11 -14.59 -12.45 -31.09
N LYS A 12 -15.52 -11.53 -30.75
CA LYS A 12 -15.16 -10.20 -30.24
C LYS A 12 -14.63 -10.32 -28.80
N THR A 13 -15.26 -11.16 -28.00
CA THR A 13 -14.84 -11.44 -26.60
C THR A 13 -13.48 -12.13 -26.58
N GLU A 14 -13.26 -13.11 -27.44
CA GLU A 14 -11.97 -13.79 -27.60
C GLU A 14 -10.83 -12.83 -27.91
N ARG A 15 -11.01 -11.96 -28.92
CA ARG A 15 -10.01 -10.94 -29.28
C ARG A 15 -9.72 -9.97 -28.12
N ALA A 16 -10.75 -9.55 -27.38
CA ALA A 16 -10.57 -8.69 -26.21
C ALA A 16 -9.74 -9.38 -25.12
N VAL A 17 -10.01 -10.66 -24.84
CA VAL A 17 -9.26 -11.44 -23.85
C VAL A 17 -7.81 -11.67 -24.32
N LEU A 18 -7.57 -11.94 -25.61
CA LEU A 18 -6.22 -12.05 -26.16
C LEU A 18 -5.41 -10.75 -25.99
N ALA A 19 -6.03 -9.60 -26.27
CA ALA A 19 -5.39 -8.30 -26.09
C ALA A 19 -5.07 -8.00 -24.61
N MET A 20 -5.95 -8.38 -23.68
CA MET A 20 -5.66 -8.25 -22.24
C MET A 20 -4.53 -9.19 -21.79
N LEU A 21 -4.49 -10.42 -22.33
CA LEU A 21 -3.44 -11.38 -22.01
C LEU A 21 -2.07 -10.98 -22.56
N SER A 22 -2.00 -10.30 -23.70
CA SER A 22 -0.73 -9.81 -24.27
C SER A 22 -0.13 -8.63 -23.50
N LEU A 23 -0.97 -7.82 -22.85
CA LEU A 23 -0.54 -6.71 -21.99
C LEU A 23 0.00 -7.17 -20.63
N ALA A 24 -0.46 -8.32 -20.13
CA ALA A 24 -0.03 -8.86 -18.86
C ALA A 24 1.31 -9.62 -19.00
N HIS A 25 2.43 -8.97 -18.67
CA HIS A 25 3.71 -9.66 -18.59
C HIS A 25 3.71 -10.63 -17.39
N ARG A 26 3.43 -11.92 -17.64
CA ARG A 26 3.34 -12.93 -16.57
C ARG A 26 4.70 -13.58 -16.35
N ALA A 27 5.29 -13.30 -15.19
CA ALA A 27 6.47 -14.00 -14.70
C ALA A 27 6.13 -15.48 -14.45
N GLY A 28 6.51 -16.36 -15.39
CA GLY A 28 6.30 -17.80 -15.27
C GLY A 28 6.05 -18.57 -16.58
N GLY A 29 6.10 -17.89 -17.74
CA GLY A 29 6.17 -18.55 -19.06
C GLY A 29 4.89 -19.27 -19.54
N TRP A 30 3.92 -19.52 -18.67
CA TRP A 30 2.62 -20.08 -19.08
C TRP A 30 1.74 -19.03 -19.74
N GLN A 31 1.47 -19.22 -21.02
CA GLN A 31 0.43 -18.48 -21.74
C GLN A 31 -0.83 -19.34 -21.78
N PRO A 32 -1.86 -19.03 -20.96
CA PRO A 32 -3.07 -19.84 -20.94
C PRO A 32 -3.81 -19.68 -22.26
N PRO A 33 -4.11 -20.78 -22.97
CA PRO A 33 -4.93 -20.71 -24.17
C PRO A 33 -6.38 -20.35 -23.82
N ILE A 34 -7.07 -19.72 -24.76
CA ILE A 34 -8.49 -19.41 -24.64
C ILE A 34 -9.27 -20.56 -25.27
N VAL A 35 -10.02 -21.29 -24.46
CA VAL A 35 -10.93 -22.33 -24.93
C VAL A 35 -12.36 -21.81 -24.95
N LYS A 36 -13.05 -22.00 -26.07
CA LYS A 36 -14.47 -21.69 -26.29
C LYS A 36 -15.30 -22.94 -26.00
N THR A 37 -16.40 -22.79 -25.25
CA THR A 37 -17.23 -23.92 -24.83
C THR A 37 -18.72 -23.62 -24.93
N SER A 38 -19.52 -24.64 -25.26
CA SER A 38 -20.98 -24.61 -25.17
C SER A 38 -21.46 -25.87 -24.44
N ALA A 39 -21.87 -25.70 -23.18
CA ALA A 39 -22.34 -26.82 -22.35
C ALA A 39 -23.62 -27.48 -22.91
N THR A 40 -24.48 -26.71 -23.58
CA THR A 40 -25.73 -27.21 -24.17
C THR A 40 -25.51 -28.01 -25.45
N LYS A 41 -24.46 -27.68 -26.21
CA LYS A 41 -24.10 -28.38 -27.46
C LYS A 41 -22.98 -29.42 -27.29
N GLY A 42 -22.36 -29.48 -26.13
CA GLY A 42 -21.18 -30.32 -25.87
C GLY A 42 -19.90 -29.85 -26.58
N GLU A 43 -19.90 -28.66 -27.19
CA GLU A 43 -18.77 -28.14 -27.96
C GLU A 43 -17.64 -27.64 -27.03
N GLY A 44 -16.39 -27.97 -27.38
CA GLY A 44 -15.18 -27.49 -26.71
C GLY A 44 -14.92 -28.05 -25.31
N ILE A 45 -15.76 -28.97 -24.83
CA ILE A 45 -15.61 -29.57 -23.50
C ILE A 45 -14.36 -30.47 -23.42
N GLU A 46 -14.10 -31.26 -24.45
CA GLU A 46 -12.92 -32.13 -24.53
C GLU A 46 -11.62 -31.30 -24.58
N GLU A 47 -11.56 -30.29 -25.45
CA GLU A 47 -10.45 -29.34 -25.54
C GLU A 47 -10.21 -28.60 -24.20
N LEU A 48 -11.28 -28.26 -23.48
CA LEU A 48 -11.18 -27.65 -22.16
C LEU A 48 -10.52 -28.61 -21.16
N VAL A 49 -10.95 -29.87 -21.13
CA VAL A 49 -10.39 -30.89 -20.24
C VAL A 49 -8.91 -31.13 -20.55
N GLU A 50 -8.53 -31.27 -21.82
CA GLU A 50 -7.13 -31.40 -22.23
C GLU A 50 -6.29 -30.19 -21.82
N THR A 51 -6.84 -28.98 -22.00
CA THR A 51 -6.17 -27.74 -21.63
C THR A 51 -5.98 -27.60 -20.12
N VAL A 52 -6.98 -28.00 -19.32
CA VAL A 52 -6.84 -28.08 -17.86
C VAL A 52 -5.76 -29.09 -17.49
N GLY A 53 -5.71 -30.25 -18.15
CA GLY A 53 -4.65 -31.24 -17.97
C GLY A 53 -3.26 -30.68 -18.26
N ARG A 54 -3.06 -30.00 -19.40
CA ARG A 54 -1.78 -29.35 -19.76
C ARG A 54 -1.38 -28.26 -18.75
N CYS A 55 -2.34 -27.45 -18.30
CA CYS A 55 -2.11 -26.44 -17.28
C CYS A 55 -1.66 -27.07 -15.95
N GLN A 56 -2.37 -28.11 -15.50
CA GLN A 56 -2.02 -28.85 -14.30
C GLN A 56 -0.62 -29.48 -14.42
N GLU A 57 -0.29 -30.08 -15.56
CA GLU A 57 1.02 -30.70 -15.81
C GLU A 57 2.15 -29.67 -15.85
N PHE A 58 1.93 -28.53 -16.52
CA PHE A 58 2.87 -27.41 -16.55
C PHE A 58 3.17 -26.93 -15.13
N PHE A 59 2.15 -26.70 -14.30
CA PHE A 59 2.35 -26.30 -12.89
C PHE A 59 2.84 -27.44 -11.99
N ARG A 60 2.67 -28.72 -12.38
CA ARG A 60 3.19 -29.88 -11.65
C ARG A 60 4.70 -30.01 -11.81
N THR A 61 5.20 -29.72 -13.01
CA THR A 61 6.61 -29.91 -13.42
C THR A 61 7.46 -28.65 -13.27
N SER A 62 6.87 -27.46 -13.27
CA SER A 62 7.61 -26.21 -13.13
C SER A 62 7.97 -25.88 -11.66
N SER A 63 9.14 -25.25 -11.49
CA SER A 63 9.74 -24.81 -10.22
C SER A 63 8.82 -23.91 -9.38
N HIS A 64 7.78 -23.35 -10.01
CA HIS A 64 6.77 -22.50 -9.40
C HIS A 64 5.93 -23.19 -8.33
N ARG A 65 5.75 -24.52 -8.35
CA ARG A 65 5.02 -25.23 -7.27
C ARG A 65 5.79 -25.20 -5.97
N ILE A 66 7.11 -25.39 -6.02
CA ILE A 66 7.96 -25.37 -4.82
C ILE A 66 7.98 -23.95 -4.26
N GLN A 67 8.12 -22.94 -5.11
CA GLN A 67 8.06 -21.54 -4.68
C GLN A 67 6.69 -21.16 -4.09
N LYS A 68 5.58 -21.50 -4.76
CA LYS A 68 4.22 -21.19 -4.29
C LYS A 68 3.84 -21.97 -3.03
N LYS A 69 4.28 -23.23 -2.90
CA LYS A 69 4.12 -24.01 -1.66
C LYS A 69 4.97 -23.43 -0.53
N ARG A 70 6.21 -23.00 -0.81
CA ARG A 70 7.08 -22.36 0.17
C ARG A 70 6.49 -21.03 0.63
N GLU A 71 5.95 -20.24 -0.28
CA GLU A 71 5.30 -18.97 0.04
C GLU A 71 4.01 -19.19 0.85
N ALA A 72 3.15 -20.11 0.43
CA ALA A 72 1.94 -20.44 1.20
C ALA A 72 2.27 -21.01 2.59
N ALA A 73 3.32 -21.83 2.71
CA ALA A 73 3.78 -22.35 3.99
C ALA A 73 4.39 -21.24 4.87
N ARG A 74 5.17 -20.32 4.27
CA ARG A 74 5.70 -19.14 4.96
C ARG A 74 4.57 -18.27 5.49
N GLN A 75 3.60 -17.93 4.66
CA GLN A 75 2.46 -17.11 5.07
C GLN A 75 1.69 -17.78 6.20
N ARG A 76 1.38 -19.07 6.06
CA ARG A 76 0.68 -19.84 7.10
C ARG A 76 1.46 -19.89 8.42
N LEU A 77 2.78 -20.08 8.36
CA LEU A 77 3.63 -20.08 9.54
C LEU A 77 3.63 -18.70 10.22
N MET A 78 3.80 -17.63 9.44
CA MET A 78 3.79 -16.27 9.96
C MET A 78 2.44 -15.93 10.61
N THR A 79 1.32 -16.25 9.97
CA THR A 79 -0.01 -16.05 10.57
C THR A 79 -0.17 -16.78 11.90
N LEU A 80 0.23 -18.05 11.96
CA LEU A 80 0.13 -18.83 13.21
C LEU A 80 1.06 -18.29 14.30
N LEU A 81 2.25 -17.83 13.92
CA LEU A 81 3.20 -17.21 14.85
C LEU A 81 2.66 -15.87 15.36
N GLU A 82 2.18 -15.00 14.47
CA GLU A 82 1.57 -13.71 14.82
C GLU A 82 0.41 -13.91 15.79
N GLU A 83 -0.53 -14.80 15.49
CA GLU A 83 -1.66 -15.12 16.38
C GLU A 83 -1.18 -15.56 17.77
N ARG A 84 -0.19 -16.45 17.85
CA ARG A 84 0.32 -16.95 19.14
C ARG A 84 1.14 -15.92 19.89
N LEU A 85 2.00 -15.19 19.20
CA LEU A 85 2.87 -14.17 19.78
C LEU A 85 2.05 -12.97 20.27
N VAL A 86 1.09 -12.49 19.48
CA VAL A 86 0.20 -11.40 19.87
C VAL A 86 -0.60 -11.79 21.10
N ASN A 87 -1.25 -12.96 21.10
CA ASN A 87 -2.01 -13.43 22.27
C ASN A 87 -1.13 -13.53 23.53
N THR A 88 0.09 -14.05 23.38
CA THR A 88 1.04 -14.18 24.51
C THR A 88 1.53 -12.81 24.98
N ALA A 89 1.82 -11.89 24.05
CA ALA A 89 2.30 -10.54 24.36
C ALA A 89 1.22 -9.74 25.08
N VAL A 90 -0.03 -9.76 24.58
CA VAL A 90 -1.17 -9.10 25.21
C VAL A 90 -1.36 -9.57 26.65
N GLN A 91 -1.29 -10.89 26.91
CA GLN A 91 -1.40 -11.42 28.28
C GLN A 91 -0.27 -10.98 29.21
N LYS A 92 0.94 -10.80 28.68
CA LYS A 92 2.09 -10.34 29.47
C LYS A 92 2.06 -8.83 29.72
N VAL A 93 1.63 -8.05 28.74
CA VAL A 93 1.51 -6.60 28.83
C VAL A 93 0.35 -6.21 29.75
N PHE A 94 -0.77 -6.94 29.67
CA PHE A 94 -1.98 -6.68 30.43
C PHE A 94 -2.35 -7.86 31.33
N PRO A 95 -1.64 -8.04 32.45
CA PRO A 95 -2.01 -9.06 33.42
C PRO A 95 -3.38 -8.74 34.06
N ASN A 96 -4.08 -9.77 34.52
CA ASN A 96 -5.27 -9.64 35.39
C ASN A 96 -6.42 -8.75 34.87
N GLY A 97 -6.60 -8.62 33.55
CA GLY A 97 -7.74 -7.89 32.98
C GLY A 97 -7.55 -6.37 32.88
N GLU A 98 -6.32 -5.87 33.06
CA GLU A 98 -5.97 -4.46 32.87
C GLU A 98 -6.30 -3.93 31.46
N LEU A 99 -6.36 -4.82 30.46
CA LEU A 99 -6.75 -4.47 29.09
C LEU A 99 -8.13 -3.81 29.04
N ASN A 100 -9.12 -4.34 29.77
CA ASN A 100 -10.47 -3.79 29.75
C ASN A 100 -10.49 -2.35 30.29
N ARG A 101 -9.71 -2.09 31.34
CA ARG A 101 -9.58 -0.74 31.90
C ARG A 101 -9.02 0.26 30.89
N VAL A 102 -7.97 -0.11 30.17
CA VAL A 102 -7.37 0.75 29.14
C VAL A 102 -8.34 0.97 27.98
N VAL A 103 -9.08 -0.06 27.58
CA VAL A 103 -10.15 0.05 26.58
C VAL A 103 -11.27 0.98 27.03
N ASP A 104 -11.69 0.92 28.29
CA ASP A 104 -12.71 1.81 28.86
C ASP A 104 -12.24 3.28 28.86
N GLU A 105 -10.98 3.53 29.27
CA GLU A 105 -10.39 4.87 29.26
C GLU A 105 -10.29 5.47 27.83
N ILE A 106 -10.01 4.63 26.83
CA ILE A 106 -10.04 5.01 25.41
C ILE A 106 -11.47 5.30 24.94
N ALA A 107 -12.44 4.44 25.29
CA ALA A 107 -13.84 4.59 24.91
C ALA A 107 -14.44 5.90 25.47
N GLU A 108 -14.02 6.28 26.68
CA GLU A 108 -14.39 7.55 27.34
C GLU A 108 -13.57 8.75 26.84
N ARG A 109 -12.74 8.57 25.80
CA ARG A 109 -11.87 9.59 25.18
C ARG A 109 -10.88 10.26 26.15
N ARG A 110 -10.49 9.56 27.22
CA ARG A 110 -9.46 10.04 28.15
C ARG A 110 -8.05 9.78 27.63
N GLN A 111 -7.90 8.78 26.76
CA GLN A 111 -6.63 8.43 26.12
C GLN A 111 -6.83 8.17 24.62
N ASP A 112 -5.80 8.50 23.84
CA ASP A 112 -5.72 8.19 22.42
C ASP A 112 -5.16 6.76 22.21
N PRO A 113 -5.83 5.90 21.41
CA PRO A 113 -5.38 4.53 21.17
C PRO A 113 -3.94 4.39 20.67
N TYR A 114 -3.49 5.31 19.80
CA TYR A 114 -2.15 5.23 19.21
C TYR A 114 -1.06 5.55 20.23
N SER A 115 -1.27 6.59 21.03
CA SER A 115 -0.39 7.00 22.12
C SER A 115 -0.22 5.88 23.16
N VAL A 116 -1.31 5.18 23.48
CA VAL A 116 -1.28 4.02 24.39
C VAL A 116 -0.42 2.89 23.83
N VAL A 117 -0.59 2.57 22.54
CA VAL A 117 0.22 1.54 21.86
C VAL A 117 1.71 1.88 21.89
N GLU A 118 2.09 3.13 21.64
CA GLU A 118 3.50 3.54 21.72
C GLU A 118 4.09 3.40 23.12
N GLN A 119 3.34 3.80 24.15
CA GLN A 119 3.77 3.64 25.54
C GLN A 119 4.00 2.18 25.91
N ILE A 120 3.13 1.28 25.43
CA ILE A 120 3.25 -0.17 25.61
C ILE A 120 4.50 -0.70 24.91
N ILE A 121 4.75 -0.29 23.65
CA ILE A 121 5.92 -0.73 22.89
C ILE A 121 7.21 -0.26 23.56
N LYS A 122 7.26 0.99 24.05
CA LYS A 122 8.41 1.56 24.76
C LYS A 122 8.68 0.89 26.11
N SER A 123 7.62 0.50 26.85
CA SER A 123 7.74 -0.07 28.19
C SER A 123 7.98 -1.59 28.20
N SER A 124 7.63 -2.29 27.13
CA SER A 124 7.77 -3.75 27.04
C SER A 124 9.23 -4.20 26.85
N THR A 125 9.64 -5.27 27.54
CA THR A 125 10.94 -5.93 27.30
C THR A 125 11.11 -6.43 25.86
N PHE A 126 9.99 -6.66 25.16
CA PHE A 126 9.92 -6.98 23.74
C PHE A 126 10.43 -5.84 22.83
N GLY A 127 10.22 -4.57 23.22
CA GLY A 127 10.65 -3.39 22.45
C GLY A 127 12.17 -3.21 22.39
N ARG A 128 12.90 -3.68 23.42
CA ARG A 128 14.38 -3.60 23.44
C ARG A 128 15.06 -4.52 22.41
N SER A 129 14.43 -5.62 22.02
CA SER A 129 14.98 -6.56 21.02
C SER A 129 14.35 -6.41 19.63
N TRP A 130 13.16 -5.79 19.51
CA TRP A 130 12.54 -5.51 18.21
C TRP A 130 13.34 -4.50 17.39
N ASN A 131 14.02 -3.54 18.04
CA ASN A 131 14.96 -2.63 17.40
C ASN A 131 16.32 -3.28 17.06
N ALA A 132 16.49 -4.58 17.30
CA ALA A 132 17.77 -5.29 17.16
C ALA A 132 17.64 -6.56 16.30
N ASN A 133 16.85 -6.54 15.23
CA ASN A 133 16.85 -7.60 14.23
C ASN A 133 17.78 -7.23 13.06
N PRO A 134 19.02 -7.76 12.97
CA PRO A 134 19.98 -7.40 11.92
C PRO A 134 19.67 -8.10 10.58
N GLY A 135 18.65 -8.96 10.52
CA GLY A 135 18.24 -9.72 9.33
C GLY A 135 16.96 -9.24 8.66
N SER A 136 16.34 -8.18 9.20
CA SER A 136 15.31 -7.39 8.52
C SER A 136 15.84 -5.97 8.41
N GLU A 137 16.77 -5.74 7.48
CA GLU A 137 16.94 -4.38 6.96
C GLU A 137 15.54 -3.90 6.55
N GLY A 138 15.05 -2.87 7.24
CA GLY A 138 13.66 -2.44 7.22
C GLY A 138 13.18 -2.32 5.78
N LEU A 139 12.21 -3.16 5.40
CA LEU A 139 11.51 -2.97 4.14
C LEU A 139 10.91 -1.57 4.19
N MET A 140 11.48 -0.64 3.42
CA MET A 140 10.91 0.70 3.25
C MET A 140 9.46 0.54 2.81
N LYS A 141 8.57 1.19 3.54
CA LYS A 141 7.13 1.17 3.27
C LYS A 141 6.72 2.42 2.53
N ILE A 142 5.72 2.30 1.67
CA ILE A 142 4.98 3.49 1.23
C ILE A 142 4.26 4.04 2.44
N ASP A 143 4.51 5.31 2.73
CA ASP A 143 3.77 6.03 3.75
C ASP A 143 2.42 6.49 3.18
N HIS A 144 2.48 7.30 2.13
CA HIS A 144 1.30 7.78 1.43
C HIS A 144 1.56 8.10 -0.05
N ILE A 145 0.48 8.30 -0.80
CA ILE A 145 0.49 8.80 -2.17
C ILE A 145 -0.29 10.12 -2.17
N GLY A 146 0.40 11.22 -2.48
CA GLY A 146 -0.20 12.54 -2.58
C GLY A 146 -0.90 12.75 -3.92
N ILE A 147 -2.17 13.16 -3.88
CA ILE A 147 -2.99 13.47 -5.05
C ILE A 147 -3.49 14.91 -4.92
N ALA A 148 -3.07 15.77 -5.84
CA ALA A 148 -3.54 17.15 -5.93
C ALA A 148 -4.97 17.18 -6.47
N VAL A 149 -5.86 17.86 -5.74
CA VAL A 149 -7.28 18.00 -6.05
C VAL A 149 -7.75 19.44 -5.88
N LYS A 150 -8.77 19.84 -6.62
CA LYS A 150 -9.43 21.14 -6.49
C LYS A 150 -10.31 21.22 -5.24
N SER A 151 -10.90 20.09 -4.85
CA SER A 151 -11.80 19.98 -3.71
C SER A 151 -11.61 18.63 -3.05
N ILE A 152 -11.08 18.64 -1.83
CA ILE A 152 -11.00 17.44 -0.99
C ILE A 152 -12.40 16.86 -0.77
N ALA A 153 -13.42 17.69 -0.58
CA ALA A 153 -14.77 17.23 -0.31
C ALA A 153 -15.33 16.40 -1.48
N GLU A 154 -15.18 16.89 -2.71
CA GLU A 154 -15.64 16.18 -3.91
C GLU A 154 -14.80 14.93 -4.19
N ALA A 155 -13.47 15.04 -4.05
CA ALA A 155 -12.57 13.92 -4.30
C ALA A 155 -12.77 12.79 -3.26
N ALA A 156 -12.81 13.11 -1.97
CA ALA A 156 -13.02 12.14 -0.89
C ALA A 156 -14.31 11.35 -1.09
N GLN A 157 -15.39 12.00 -1.52
CA GLN A 157 -16.67 11.35 -1.78
C GLN A 157 -16.54 10.17 -2.76
N VAL A 158 -15.71 10.28 -3.79
CA VAL A 158 -15.49 9.18 -4.75
C VAL A 158 -14.81 8.00 -4.07
N TYR A 159 -13.76 8.25 -3.27
CA TYR A 159 -13.05 7.19 -2.56
C TYR A 159 -13.91 6.52 -1.48
N GLU A 160 -14.73 7.29 -0.76
CA GLU A 160 -15.63 6.76 0.26
C GLU A 160 -16.78 5.96 -0.39
N GLN A 161 -17.46 6.52 -1.38
CA GLN A 161 -18.67 5.90 -1.94
C GLN A 161 -18.37 4.76 -2.91
N ALA A 162 -17.33 4.87 -3.75
CA ALA A 162 -17.01 3.85 -4.74
C ALA A 162 -16.12 2.74 -4.18
N LEU A 163 -15.22 3.06 -3.26
CA LEU A 163 -14.21 2.13 -2.76
C LEU A 163 -14.35 1.79 -1.27
N GLY A 164 -15.23 2.47 -0.53
CA GLY A 164 -15.45 2.21 0.90
C GLY A 164 -14.27 2.61 1.78
N LEU A 165 -13.39 3.49 1.30
CA LEU A 165 -12.28 4.01 2.12
C LEU A 165 -12.84 4.96 3.19
N THR A 166 -12.06 5.15 4.26
CA THR A 166 -12.42 6.06 5.36
C THR A 166 -11.40 7.18 5.46
N VAL A 167 -11.88 8.41 5.63
CA VAL A 167 -11.02 9.54 5.97
C VAL A 167 -10.53 9.35 7.41
N ALA A 168 -9.23 9.14 7.56
CA ALA A 168 -8.55 8.95 8.84
C ALA A 168 -8.32 10.28 9.58
N GLY A 169 -8.21 11.39 8.84
CA GLY A 169 -8.03 12.72 9.42
C GLY A 169 -7.96 13.82 8.37
N TYR A 170 -8.20 15.04 8.81
CA TYR A 170 -7.94 16.26 8.08
C TYR A 170 -6.85 17.04 8.80
N ASP A 171 -5.98 17.70 8.05
CA ASP A 171 -4.97 18.60 8.59
C ASP A 171 -4.80 19.81 7.65
N GLN A 172 -4.13 20.85 8.15
CA GLN A 172 -3.79 22.04 7.38
C GLN A 172 -2.38 22.47 7.73
N VAL A 173 -1.55 22.61 6.70
CA VAL A 173 -0.15 23.06 6.84
C VAL A 173 -0.05 24.46 6.25
N ASP A 174 -0.32 25.46 7.09
CA ASP A 174 -0.39 26.88 6.69
C ASP A 174 0.89 27.37 6.00
N GLU A 175 2.07 26.95 6.49
CA GLU A 175 3.38 27.30 5.92
C GLU A 175 3.53 26.87 4.46
N GLN A 176 2.84 25.79 4.07
CA GLN A 176 2.85 25.26 2.71
C GLN A 176 1.61 25.68 1.91
N GLY A 177 0.62 26.29 2.56
CA GLY A 177 -0.63 26.70 1.94
C GLY A 177 -1.43 25.52 1.41
N VAL A 178 -1.47 24.42 2.16
CA VAL A 178 -2.19 23.20 1.79
C VAL A 178 -3.11 22.73 2.90
N ARG A 179 -4.31 22.31 2.52
CA ARG A 179 -5.21 21.47 3.33
C ARG A 179 -5.11 20.05 2.83
N LEU A 180 -5.20 19.09 3.73
CA LEU A 180 -5.11 17.68 3.38
C LEU A 180 -6.17 16.81 4.06
N ALA A 181 -6.49 15.71 3.40
CA ALA A 181 -7.28 14.62 3.96
C ALA A 181 -6.55 13.29 3.70
N MET A 182 -6.37 12.51 4.75
CA MET A 182 -5.74 11.19 4.66
C MET A 182 -6.82 10.10 4.60
N LEU A 183 -6.81 9.29 3.54
CA LEU A 183 -7.69 8.13 3.40
C LEU A 183 -6.87 6.85 3.58
N LYS A 184 -7.25 6.03 4.54
CA LYS A 184 -6.47 4.83 4.88
C LYS A 184 -6.67 3.73 3.83
N ILE A 185 -5.57 3.13 3.36
CA ILE A 185 -5.57 1.97 2.47
C ILE A 185 -4.47 0.97 2.89
N GLY A 186 -4.89 -0.13 3.52
CA GLY A 186 -3.95 -1.09 4.10
C GLY A 186 -3.06 -0.46 5.17
N GLU A 187 -1.74 -0.52 4.95
CA GLU A 187 -0.71 0.10 5.80
C GLU A 187 -0.29 1.52 5.38
N SER A 188 -0.83 2.03 4.27
CA SER A 188 -0.49 3.33 3.68
C SER A 188 -1.72 4.24 3.61
N TYR A 189 -1.53 5.44 3.06
CA TYR A 189 -2.60 6.41 2.86
C TYR A 189 -2.66 6.95 1.42
N ILE A 190 -3.86 7.33 1.00
CA ILE A 190 -4.05 8.29 -0.08
C ILE A 190 -4.19 9.65 0.60
N GLU A 191 -3.32 10.60 0.26
CA GLU A 191 -3.37 11.96 0.79
C GLU A 191 -3.92 12.89 -0.29
N LEU A 192 -5.11 13.43 -0.06
CA LEU A 192 -5.72 14.42 -0.95
C LEU A 192 -5.23 15.81 -0.55
N LEU A 193 -4.70 16.56 -1.51
CA LEU A 193 -4.05 17.84 -1.31
C LEU A 193 -4.85 18.94 -2.01
N GLU A 194 -5.43 19.86 -1.23
CA GLU A 194 -6.14 21.04 -1.73
C GLU A 194 -5.35 22.30 -1.39
N SER A 195 -5.14 23.13 -2.39
CA SER A 195 -4.49 24.43 -2.21
C SER A 195 -5.42 25.38 -1.44
N ILE A 196 -4.91 26.04 -0.39
CA ILE A 196 -5.63 27.12 0.31
C ILE A 196 -5.22 28.52 -0.15
N GLN A 197 -4.24 28.63 -1.07
CA GLN A 197 -3.77 29.91 -1.59
C GLN A 197 -3.32 29.83 -3.07
N PRO A 198 -3.50 30.89 -3.88
CA PRO A 198 -3.21 30.84 -5.32
C PRO A 198 -1.75 30.54 -5.69
N ASP A 199 -0.79 30.84 -4.82
CA ASP A 199 0.65 30.69 -5.10
C ASP A 199 1.28 29.43 -4.47
N SER A 200 0.45 28.51 -3.97
CA SER A 200 0.94 27.27 -3.33
C SER A 200 1.67 26.34 -4.32
N PRO A 201 2.54 25.44 -3.84
CA PRO A 201 3.13 24.41 -4.67
C PRO A 201 2.10 23.53 -5.39
N ILE A 202 0.97 23.23 -4.72
CA ILE A 202 -0.11 22.42 -5.27
C ILE A 202 -0.81 23.15 -6.42
N GLU A 203 -1.08 24.46 -6.29
CA GLU A 203 -1.68 25.25 -7.37
C GLU A 203 -0.75 25.35 -8.58
N LYS A 204 0.56 25.54 -8.34
CA LYS A 204 1.58 25.54 -9.40
C LYS A 204 1.68 24.19 -10.11
N PHE A 205 1.49 23.08 -9.40
CA PHE A 205 1.41 21.75 -10.01
C PHE A 205 0.13 21.62 -10.86
N MET A 206 -1.03 21.94 -10.28
CA MET A 206 -2.33 21.78 -10.96
C MET A 206 -2.46 22.68 -12.20
N SER A 207 -1.91 23.89 -12.19
CA SER A 207 -1.90 24.75 -13.39
C SER A 207 -1.16 24.16 -14.59
N ARG A 208 -0.19 23.26 -14.34
CA ARG A 208 0.62 22.62 -15.38
C ARG A 208 0.11 21.23 -15.77
N HIS A 209 -0.45 20.50 -14.81
CA HIS A 209 -0.74 19.07 -14.96
C HIS A 209 -2.21 18.70 -14.74
N GLY A 210 -3.03 19.64 -14.24
CA GLY A 210 -4.36 19.34 -13.72
C GLY A 210 -4.31 18.64 -12.36
N GLU A 211 -5.47 18.16 -11.91
CA GLU A 211 -5.57 17.27 -10.74
C GLU A 211 -4.87 15.93 -11.04
N GLY A 212 -4.27 15.31 -10.04
CA GLY A 212 -3.60 14.02 -10.23
C GLY A 212 -2.51 13.70 -9.21
N LEU A 213 -1.80 12.60 -9.46
CA LEU A 213 -0.71 12.13 -8.60
C LEU A 213 0.41 13.19 -8.56
N HIS A 214 0.65 13.71 -7.36
CA HIS A 214 1.64 14.76 -7.11
C HIS A 214 2.97 14.20 -6.64
N HIS A 215 2.96 13.29 -5.66
CA HIS A 215 4.17 12.71 -5.08
C HIS A 215 3.91 11.31 -4.51
N ILE A 216 5.00 10.58 -4.24
CA ILE A 216 4.99 9.33 -3.47
C ILE A 216 5.85 9.54 -2.24
N ALA A 217 5.36 9.10 -1.08
CA ALA A 217 6.08 9.21 0.19
C ALA A 217 6.55 7.84 0.68
N VAL A 218 7.79 7.76 1.14
CA VAL A 218 8.38 6.55 1.74
C VAL A 218 8.76 6.82 3.18
N ARG A 219 8.45 5.84 4.04
CA ARG A 219 8.78 5.91 5.46
C ARG A 219 10.26 5.64 5.70
N VAL A 220 10.87 6.44 6.55
CA VAL A 220 12.24 6.26 7.05
C VAL A 220 12.27 6.35 8.57
N ASP A 221 13.16 5.57 9.19
CA ASP A 221 13.31 5.56 10.66
C ASP A 221 14.08 6.77 11.18
N ASN A 222 15.03 7.26 10.40
CA ASN A 222 15.82 8.46 10.69
C ASN A 222 16.00 9.29 9.41
N ILE A 223 15.33 10.43 9.34
CA ILE A 223 15.31 11.28 8.15
C ILE A 223 16.64 11.99 7.91
N GLU A 224 17.38 12.35 8.96
CA GLU A 224 18.71 12.95 8.82
C GLU A 224 19.70 11.98 8.16
N GLU A 225 19.73 10.73 8.62
CA GLU A 225 20.56 9.70 8.01
C GLU A 225 20.13 9.37 6.58
N ALA A 226 18.81 9.36 6.32
CA ALA A 226 18.29 9.14 4.97
C ALA A 226 18.72 10.25 4.01
N LEU A 227 18.66 11.53 4.44
CA LEU A 227 19.12 12.67 3.64
C LEU A 227 20.61 12.59 3.33
N GLU A 228 21.45 12.21 4.30
CA GLU A 228 22.88 12.03 4.05
C GLU A 228 23.15 10.88 3.08
N ARG A 229 22.43 9.76 3.16
CA ARG A 229 22.53 8.66 2.17
C ARG A 229 22.14 9.10 0.76
N VAL A 230 21.04 9.84 0.62
CA VAL A 230 20.55 10.36 -0.68
C VAL A 230 21.56 11.37 -1.26
N LYS A 231 22.10 12.26 -0.42
CA LYS A 231 23.13 13.21 -0.84
C LYS A 231 24.42 12.51 -1.27
N ALA A 232 24.86 11.49 -0.52
CA ALA A 232 26.05 10.70 -0.83
C ALA A 232 25.91 9.91 -2.14
N SER A 233 24.69 9.54 -2.55
CA SER A 233 24.44 8.90 -3.85
C SER A 233 24.47 9.88 -5.03
N GLY A 234 24.69 11.18 -4.78
CA GLY A 234 24.67 12.23 -5.80
C GLY A 234 23.28 12.66 -6.24
N ALA A 235 22.22 12.22 -5.54
CA ALA A 235 20.87 12.65 -5.83
C ALA A 235 20.66 14.11 -5.39
N ARG A 236 19.88 14.86 -6.17
CA ARG A 236 19.53 16.24 -5.90
C ARG A 236 18.38 16.28 -4.90
N LEU A 237 18.64 16.87 -3.75
CA LEU A 237 17.62 17.17 -2.75
C LEU A 237 16.88 18.47 -3.10
N ILE A 238 15.56 18.50 -2.84
CA ILE A 238 14.83 19.77 -2.69
C ILE A 238 15.11 20.30 -1.29
N ASP A 239 15.06 19.40 -0.30
CA ASP A 239 15.26 19.71 1.11
C ASP A 239 16.58 19.21 1.64
N SER A 240 17.46 20.14 1.99
CA SER A 240 18.72 19.81 2.67
C SER A 240 18.55 19.57 4.18
N LYS A 241 17.39 19.93 4.73
CA LYS A 241 17.00 19.70 6.13
C LYS A 241 15.52 19.31 6.20
N PRO A 242 15.11 18.46 7.15
CA PRO A 242 13.70 18.12 7.34
C PRO A 242 12.85 19.36 7.65
N ARG A 243 11.60 19.33 7.16
CA ARG A 243 10.55 20.29 7.47
C ARG A 243 9.45 19.61 8.28
N ARG A 244 8.58 20.41 8.90
CA ARG A 244 7.39 19.88 9.58
C ARG A 244 6.36 19.46 8.53
N GLY A 245 5.90 18.22 8.60
CA GLY A 245 4.80 17.70 7.81
C GLY A 245 3.48 17.69 8.58
N ALA A 246 2.47 17.09 7.97
CA ALA A 246 1.19 16.79 8.61
C ALA A 246 1.36 15.84 9.81
N HIS A 247 0.42 15.84 10.74
CA HIS A 247 0.37 14.87 11.84
C HIS A 247 1.68 14.74 12.65
N ASN A 248 2.39 15.86 12.85
CA ASN A 248 3.63 15.93 13.62
C ASN A 248 4.78 15.06 13.05
N THR A 249 4.75 14.79 11.75
CA THR A 249 5.85 14.12 11.03
C THR A 249 6.97 15.09 10.65
N ARG A 250 8.16 14.55 10.39
CA ARG A 250 9.27 15.24 9.73
C ARG A 250 9.36 14.77 8.30
N THR A 251 9.44 15.70 7.35
CA THR A 251 9.47 15.34 5.93
C THR A 251 10.55 16.07 5.13
N ALA A 252 10.95 15.48 4.01
CA ALA A 252 11.93 16.06 3.11
C ALA A 252 11.76 15.52 1.69
N PHE A 253 11.86 16.38 0.68
CA PHE A 253 11.67 16.00 -0.72
C PHE A 253 12.99 15.82 -1.48
N ILE A 254 12.99 14.80 -2.36
CA ILE A 254 14.02 14.52 -3.35
C ILE A 254 13.55 15.05 -4.70
N HIS A 255 14.43 15.73 -5.42
CA HIS A 255 14.07 16.37 -6.69
C HIS A 255 13.75 15.31 -7.77
N PRO A 256 12.65 15.47 -8.54
CA PRO A 256 12.22 14.50 -9.55
C PRO A 256 13.29 14.11 -10.58
N SER A 257 14.24 15.01 -10.86
CA SER A 257 15.36 14.73 -11.77
C SER A 257 16.27 13.59 -11.31
N SER A 258 16.30 13.30 -10.01
CA SER A 258 17.12 12.23 -9.42
C SER A 258 16.33 10.94 -9.18
N THR A 259 15.03 10.98 -9.38
CA THR A 259 14.06 9.90 -9.12
C THR A 259 13.22 9.61 -10.37
N HIS A 260 13.80 9.85 -11.55
CA HIS A 260 13.21 9.51 -12.85
C HIS A 260 11.81 10.11 -13.09
N GLY A 261 11.62 11.36 -12.66
CA GLY A 261 10.38 12.11 -12.87
C GLY A 261 9.36 12.02 -11.73
N VAL A 262 9.64 11.24 -10.68
CA VAL A 262 8.76 11.11 -9.51
C VAL A 262 9.19 12.05 -8.41
N LEU A 263 8.32 12.93 -7.93
CA LEU A 263 8.58 13.67 -6.69
C LEU A 263 8.49 12.69 -5.52
N LEU A 264 9.62 12.44 -4.86
CA LEU A 264 9.73 11.47 -3.78
C LEU A 264 9.88 12.20 -2.44
N GLU A 265 9.04 11.88 -1.48
CA GLU A 265 9.07 12.39 -0.12
C GLU A 265 9.60 11.34 0.84
N LEU A 266 10.47 11.75 1.77
CA LEU A 266 10.88 10.98 2.93
C LEU A 266 10.04 11.41 4.11
N VAL A 267 9.45 10.46 4.82
CA VAL A 267 8.59 10.73 5.99
C VAL A 267 9.13 9.97 7.19
N GLU A 268 9.39 10.70 8.26
CA GLU A 268 9.66 10.14 9.57
C GLU A 268 8.52 10.51 10.51
N HIS A 269 7.93 9.50 11.13
CA HIS A 269 6.91 9.70 12.16
C HIS A 269 7.59 10.03 13.48
N GLY A 270 7.05 11.01 14.22
CA GLY A 270 7.54 11.36 15.55
C GLY A 270 7.47 10.15 16.48
N GLY A 271 8.58 9.84 17.15
CA GLY A 271 8.71 8.66 18.00
C GLY A 271 8.37 8.87 19.47
#